data_AF-A0A973NKJ4-F1
#
_entry.id   AF-A0A973NKJ4-F1
#
_cell.length_a   1.000
_cell.length_b   1.000
_cell.length_c   1.000
_cell.angle_alpha   90.00
_cell.angle_beta   90.00
_cell.angle_gamma   90.00
#
_symmetry.space_group_name_H-M   'P 1'
#
loop_
_entity.id
_entity.type
_entity.pdbx_description
1 polymer ?
#
loop_
_entity_poly.entity_id
_entity_poly.type
_entity_poly.pdbx_seq_one_letter_code
_entity_poly.pdbx_strand_id
1 'polypeptide(L)'
;FRYTENGPEGLATGKRVIVALARGGFYEQGSPASALEHLETYLRGVFNFIGIEPEFVAADGLAIGPEQREASIKQALGETVRLAA
;
A
#
# COMPACT_ATOMS: atom_id res chain seq x y z
N PHE A 1 -20.09 5.23 0.91
CA PHE A 1 -20.11 6.14 2.06
C PHE A 1 -21.47 6.81 2.14
N ARG A 2 -21.82 7.43 3.27
CA ARG A 2 -22.97 8.33 3.42
C ARG A 2 -22.57 9.57 4.22
N TYR A 3 -23.37 10.63 4.15
CA TYR A 3 -23.20 11.78 5.05
C TYR A 3 -23.96 11.55 6.37
N THR A 4 -23.35 12.01 7.47
CA THR A 4 -23.93 12.04 8.82
C THR A 4 -23.71 13.43 9.42
N GLU A 5 -24.29 13.69 10.60
CA GLU A 5 -24.04 14.94 11.35
C GLU A 5 -22.56 15.12 11.73
N ASN A 6 -21.79 14.04 11.80
CA ASN A 6 -20.36 14.04 12.11
C ASN A 6 -19.46 14.03 10.86
N GLY A 7 -20.04 14.13 9.66
CA GLY A 7 -19.32 14.07 8.38
C GLY A 7 -19.51 12.74 7.63
N PRO A 8 -18.64 12.44 6.63
CA PRO A 8 -18.75 11.25 5.81
C PRO A 8 -18.43 9.97 6.60
N GLU A 9 -19.30 8.97 6.48
CA GLU A 9 -19.15 7.64 7.07
C GLU A 9 -18.93 6.59 5.96
N GLY A 10 -17.84 5.84 6.05
CA GLY A 10 -17.54 4.71 5.19
C GLY A 10 -18.55 3.57 5.39
N LEU A 11 -18.99 2.93 4.30
CA LEU A 11 -20.01 1.87 4.34
C LEU A 11 -19.48 0.49 3.92
N ALA A 12 -18.23 0.40 3.47
CA ALA A 12 -17.61 -0.84 3.02
C ALA A 12 -16.90 -1.60 4.17
N THR A 13 -17.30 -1.33 5.41
CA THR A 13 -16.72 -1.93 6.63
C THR A 13 -16.79 -3.46 6.62
N GLY A 14 -15.90 -4.10 7.39
CA GLY A 14 -15.83 -5.56 7.52
C GLY A 14 -15.22 -6.28 6.30
N LYS A 15 -14.71 -5.54 5.31
CA LYS A 15 -13.98 -6.11 4.17
C LYS A 15 -12.49 -6.00 4.41
N ARG A 16 -11.77 -7.08 4.07
CA ARG A 16 -10.31 -7.09 4.02
C ARG A 16 -9.84 -6.74 2.61
N VAL A 17 -8.87 -5.81 2.51
CA VAL A 17 -8.23 -5.43 1.26
C VAL A 17 -6.73 -5.52 1.44
N ILE A 18 -6.07 -6.25 0.55
CA ILE A 18 -4.61 -6.32 0.45
C ILE A 18 -4.22 -5.73 -0.90
N VAL A 19 -3.31 -4.77 -0.89
CA VAL A 19 -2.77 -4.12 -2.09
C VAL A 19 -1.32 -4.55 -2.25
N ALA A 20 -1.04 -5.32 -3.29
CA ALA A 20 0.32 -5.57 -3.73
C ALA A 20 0.75 -4.49 -4.73
N LEU A 21 1.89 -3.84 -4.48
CA LEU A 21 2.43 -2.80 -5.35
C LEU A 21 3.92 -3.00 -5.62
N ALA A 22 4.36 -2.49 -6.77
CA ALA A 22 5.72 -2.61 -7.24
C ALA A 22 6.20 -1.26 -7.78
N ARG A 23 7.41 -0.83 -7.38
CA ARG A 23 7.98 0.47 -7.76
C ARG A 23 9.42 0.30 -8.25
N GLY A 24 9.77 1.04 -9.30
CA GLY A 24 11.12 1.02 -9.85
C GLY A 24 12.16 1.66 -8.93
N GLY A 25 11.77 2.71 -8.19
CA GLY A 25 12.59 3.40 -7.20
C GLY A 25 12.06 3.24 -5.78
N PHE A 26 12.67 3.95 -4.84
CA PHE A 26 12.33 3.96 -3.41
C PHE A 26 11.49 5.18 -3.08
N TYR A 27 10.30 4.95 -2.53
CA TYR A 27 9.35 6.00 -2.16
C TYR A 27 8.92 5.92 -0.70
N GLU A 28 9.55 5.03 0.09
CA GLU A 28 9.28 4.95 1.52
C GLU A 28 9.55 6.27 2.26
N GLN A 29 8.95 6.41 3.43
CA GLN A 29 9.17 7.56 4.30
C GLN A 29 10.66 7.75 4.58
N GLY A 30 11.15 8.98 4.35
CA GLY A 30 12.57 9.31 4.51
C GLY A 30 13.40 9.14 3.23
N SER A 31 12.87 8.55 2.16
CA SER A 31 13.54 8.57 0.86
C SER A 31 13.49 9.98 0.23
N PRO A 32 14.48 10.35 -0.63
CA PRO A 32 14.46 11.62 -1.35
C PRO A 32 13.22 11.82 -2.23
N ALA A 33 12.58 10.72 -2.65
CA ALA A 33 11.39 10.74 -3.51
C ALA A 33 10.08 10.53 -2.73
N SER A 34 10.11 10.45 -1.39
CA SER A 34 8.93 10.19 -0.55
C SER A 34 7.78 11.18 -0.78
N ALA A 35 8.08 12.45 -1.08
CA ALA A 35 7.07 13.46 -1.40
C ALA A 35 6.34 13.20 -2.74
N LEU A 36 6.90 12.34 -3.60
CA LEU A 36 6.33 11.93 -4.88
C LEU A 36 5.61 10.58 -4.78
N GLU A 37 5.48 10.01 -3.58
CA GLU A 37 4.65 8.83 -3.36
C GLU A 37 3.19 9.25 -3.48
N HIS A 38 2.49 8.75 -4.51
CA HIS A 38 1.09 9.05 -4.77
C HIS A 38 0.23 7.80 -4.95
N LEU A 39 0.82 6.60 -4.95
CA LEU A 39 0.09 5.37 -5.17
C LEU A 39 -0.48 4.85 -3.85
N GLU A 40 0.40 4.54 -2.90
CA GLU A 40 0.02 3.99 -1.61
C GLU A 40 -0.78 5.01 -0.78
N THR A 41 -0.29 6.24 -0.71
CA THR A 41 -0.96 7.34 0.03
C THR A 41 -2.37 7.62 -0.49
N TYR A 42 -2.56 7.66 -1.81
CA TYR A 42 -3.88 7.84 -2.41
C TYR A 42 -4.80 6.65 -2.11
N LEU A 43 -4.32 5.41 -2.27
CA LEU A 43 -5.12 4.22 -2.00
C LEU A 43 -5.50 4.12 -0.52
N ARG A 44 -4.59 4.44 0.41
CA ARG A 44 -4.92 4.57 1.84
C ARG A 44 -6.06 5.56 2.04
N GLY A 45 -5.97 6.75 1.45
CA GLY A 45 -7.01 7.77 1.54
C GLY A 45 -8.38 7.28 1.03
N VAL A 46 -8.41 6.69 -0.17
CA VAL A 46 -9.65 6.21 -0.79
C VAL A 46 -10.28 5.05 -0.01
N PHE A 47 -9.49 4.05 0.39
CA PHE A 47 -10.02 2.92 1.14
C PHE A 47 -10.51 3.35 2.52
N ASN A 48 -9.73 4.18 3.24
CA ASN A 48 -10.14 4.69 4.54
C ASN A 48 -11.45 5.50 4.43
N PHE A 49 -11.58 6.31 3.39
CA PHE A 49 -12.80 7.08 3.12
C PHE A 49 -14.05 6.19 2.94
N ILE A 50 -13.92 5.04 2.29
CA ILE A 50 -15.03 4.10 2.13
C ILE A 50 -15.22 3.16 3.32
N GLY A 51 -14.36 3.21 4.33
CA GLY A 51 -14.47 2.45 5.58
C GLY A 51 -13.67 1.14 5.60
N ILE A 52 -12.60 1.05 4.82
CA ILE A 52 -11.68 -0.09 4.78
C ILE A 52 -10.29 0.40 5.14
N GLU A 53 -9.61 -0.26 6.08
CA GLU A 53 -8.18 -0.07 6.31
C GLU A 53 -7.41 -1.10 5.46
N PRO A 54 -6.72 -0.69 4.38
CA PRO A 54 -6.01 -1.60 3.50
C PRO A 54 -4.63 -2.00 4.07
N GLU A 55 -4.27 -3.26 3.85
CA GLU A 55 -2.92 -3.78 4.08
C GLU A 55 -2.10 -3.67 2.79
N PHE A 56 -0.82 -3.30 2.90
CA PHE A 56 0.06 -3.15 1.73
C PHE A 56 1.20 -4.16 1.77
N VAL A 57 1.56 -4.63 0.58
CA VAL A 57 2.75 -5.43 0.31
C VAL A 57 3.51 -4.72 -0.80
N ALA A 58 4.70 -4.22 -0.50
CA ALA A 58 5.45 -3.36 -1.42
C ALA A 58 6.75 -4.03 -1.88
N ALA A 59 7.02 -3.95 -3.19
CA ALA A 59 8.28 -4.35 -3.80
C ALA A 59 8.92 -3.15 -4.50
N ASP A 60 9.84 -2.47 -3.81
CA ASP A 60 10.47 -1.23 -4.28
C ASP A 60 11.86 -1.45 -4.87
N GLY A 61 12.39 -0.44 -5.56
CA GLY A 61 13.74 -0.49 -6.11
C GLY A 61 13.92 -1.51 -7.24
N LEU A 62 12.85 -1.93 -7.91
CA LEU A 62 12.91 -2.99 -8.92
C LEU A 62 13.72 -2.63 -10.18
N ALA A 63 13.99 -1.33 -10.39
CA ALA A 63 14.78 -0.83 -11.51
C ALA A 63 16.25 -0.51 -11.13
N ILE A 64 16.64 -0.71 -9.87
CA ILE A 64 18.01 -0.43 -9.38
C ILE A 64 19.02 -1.43 -9.92
N GLY A 65 18.64 -2.70 -9.98
CA GLY A 65 19.48 -3.77 -10.51
C GLY A 65 18.92 -5.16 -10.19
N PRO A 66 19.48 -6.22 -10.78
CA PRO A 66 18.96 -7.58 -10.63
C PRO A 66 18.92 -8.08 -9.19
N GLU A 67 19.98 -7.84 -8.41
CA GLU A 67 20.08 -8.27 -7.01
C GLU A 67 19.03 -7.60 -6.11
N GLN A 68 18.89 -6.27 -6.23
CA GLN A 68 17.87 -5.52 -5.49
C GLN A 68 16.47 -5.98 -5.88
N ARG A 69 16.23 -6.20 -7.19
CA ARG A 69 14.94 -6.68 -7.69
C ARG A 69 14.58 -8.03 -7.07
N GLU A 70 15.51 -8.97 -7.03
CA GLU A 70 15.30 -10.29 -6.43
C GLU A 70 15.03 -10.17 -4.92
N ALA A 71 15.82 -9.38 -4.20
CA ALA A 71 15.65 -9.15 -2.78
C ALA A 71 14.27 -8.55 -2.44
N SER A 72 13.86 -7.50 -3.15
CA SER A 72 12.56 -6.83 -2.94
C SER A 72 11.38 -7.76 -3.23
N ILE A 73 11.43 -8.53 -4.33
CA ILE A 73 10.37 -9.50 -4.65
C ILE A 73 10.30 -10.59 -3.58
N LYS A 74 11.46 -11.11 -3.14
CA LYS A 74 11.52 -12.13 -2.09
C LYS A 74 10.91 -11.63 -0.78
N GLN A 75 11.22 -10.39 -0.38
CA GLN A 75 10.63 -9.77 0.80
C GLN A 75 9.10 -9.65 0.68
N ALA A 76 8.61 -9.10 -0.44
CA ALA A 76 7.18 -8.91 -0.69
C ALA A 76 6.40 -10.24 -0.71
N LEU A 77 6.98 -11.29 -1.28
CA LEU A 77 6.39 -12.63 -1.23
C LEU A 77 6.34 -13.17 0.21
N GLY A 78 7.39 -12.94 1.01
CA GLY A 78 7.40 -13.30 2.43
C GLY A 78 6.32 -12.57 3.25
N GLU A 79 6.08 -11.30 2.95
CA GLU A 79 4.96 -10.52 3.51
C GLU A 79 3.61 -11.10 3.11
N THR A 80 3.43 -11.47 1.84
CA THR A 80 2.17 -12.06 1.34
C THR A 80 1.83 -13.34 2.11
N VAL A 81 2.83 -14.19 2.40
CA VAL A 81 2.64 -15.40 3.20
C VAL A 81 2.21 -15.08 4.64
N ARG A 82 2.79 -14.05 5.27
CA ARG A 82 2.38 -13.62 6.61
C ARG A 82 0.94 -13.12 6.64
N LEU A 83 0.49 -12.45 5.59
CA LEU A 83 -0.88 -11.97 5.48
C LEU A 83 -1.90 -13.08 5.19
N ALA A 84 -1.47 -14.22 4.65
CA ALA A 84 -2.33 -15.36 4.35
C ALA A 84 -2.61 -16.26 5.56
N ALA A 85 -1.81 -16.15 6.62
CA ALA A 85 -1.95 -16.91 7.88
C ALA A 85 -2.98 -16.29 8.82
#